data_AF-A0A956L1B9-F1
#
_entry.id   AF-A0A956L1B9-F1
#
_cell.length_a   1.000
_cell.length_b   1.000
_cell.length_c   1.000
_cell.angle_alpha   90.00
_cell.angle_beta   90.00
_cell.angle_gamma   90.00
#
_symmetry.space_group_name_H-M   'P 1'
#
loop_
_entity.id
_entity.type
_entity.pdbx_description
1 polymer ?
#
loop_
_entity_poly.entity_id
_entity_poly.type
_entity_poly.pdbx_seq_one_letter_code
_entity_poly.pdbx_strand_id
1 'polypeptide(L)'
;MARPAVGLAERRLEGPPLNASLTEVLVRLVDRTRSVHLLATGERPWVDLVVALAAGGRREVLGSIANGVGDIGYSHQVERAIEGLLRTGHVDELWDVLAAKLAEDPAFAIPLEHVMSQTSFRERLSVDRIMAWVGRDLGRGASVARLTSPDARTLDPLAHALIELFGADSWPARAITARSGSTPGIDGSARFYERQAENAAEWARSSQGEVARWASRLAAQFRERAEAEREEDELMQQIG
;
A
#
# COMPACT_ATOMS: atom_id res chain seq x y z
N MET A 1 5.64 36.32 7.21
CA MET A 1 5.58 36.62 5.76
C MET A 1 6.78 35.98 5.08
N ALA A 2 6.60 34.87 4.37
CA ALA A 2 7.67 34.23 3.60
C ALA A 2 7.05 33.55 2.35
N ARG A 3 6.82 34.35 1.31
CA ARG A 3 6.59 33.90 -0.07
C ARG A 3 7.54 34.68 -0.97
N PRO A 4 8.72 34.12 -1.28
CA PRO A 4 9.23 34.31 -2.64
C PRO A 4 9.90 33.06 -3.27
N ALA A 5 10.11 31.96 -2.56
CA ALA A 5 10.91 30.84 -3.09
C ALA A 5 10.14 29.90 -4.04
N VAL A 6 8.81 29.79 -3.90
CA VAL A 6 7.99 28.87 -4.74
C VAL A 6 7.84 29.40 -6.17
N GLY A 7 7.82 30.73 -6.35
CA GLY A 7 7.70 31.35 -7.68
C GLY A 7 8.96 31.23 -8.57
N LEU A 8 10.09 30.75 -8.02
CA LEU A 8 11.35 30.64 -8.75
C LEU A 8 11.59 29.23 -9.33
N ALA A 9 10.97 28.20 -8.77
CA ALA A 9 10.96 26.85 -9.36
C ALA A 9 9.90 26.73 -10.47
N GLU A 10 8.71 27.29 -10.26
CA GLU A 10 7.62 27.26 -11.25
C GLU A 10 7.91 28.15 -12.49
N ARG A 11 8.67 29.25 -12.34
CA ARG A 11 9.03 30.13 -13.48
C ARG A 11 10.34 29.81 -14.19
N ARG A 12 11.10 28.80 -13.77
CA ARG A 12 12.39 28.43 -14.41
C ARG A 12 12.37 27.15 -15.23
N LEU A 13 11.28 26.41 -15.22
CA LEU A 13 11.14 25.23 -16.07
C LEU A 13 10.57 25.55 -17.48
N GLU A 14 10.29 26.82 -17.77
CA GLU A 14 10.12 27.34 -19.14
C GLU A 14 11.45 27.77 -19.78
N GLY A 15 12.58 27.25 -19.27
CA GLY A 15 13.89 27.40 -19.92
C GLY A 15 14.03 26.47 -21.13
N PRO A 16 15.02 26.70 -22.01
CA PRO A 16 15.36 25.74 -23.05
C PRO A 16 15.56 24.35 -22.42
N PRO A 17 15.19 23.26 -23.12
CA PRO A 17 15.29 21.91 -22.56
C PRO A 17 16.69 21.71 -21.99
N LEU A 18 16.76 21.24 -20.74
CA LEU A 18 18.03 20.86 -20.11
C LEU A 18 18.78 19.96 -21.08
N ASN A 19 20.07 20.25 -21.31
CA ASN A 19 20.86 19.35 -22.15
C ASN A 19 20.87 17.95 -21.52
N ALA A 20 20.91 16.90 -22.35
CA ALA A 20 20.75 15.52 -21.89
C ALA A 20 21.71 15.14 -20.75
N SER A 21 22.92 15.71 -20.75
CA SER A 21 23.94 15.52 -19.71
C SER A 21 23.48 16.00 -18.34
N LEU A 22 22.92 17.21 -18.23
CA LEU A 22 22.45 17.74 -16.95
C LEU A 22 21.25 16.94 -16.40
N THR A 23 20.33 16.51 -17.25
CA THR A 23 19.22 15.66 -16.78
C THR A 23 19.72 14.32 -16.23
N GLU A 24 20.71 13.71 -16.88
CA GLU A 24 21.31 12.47 -16.38
C GLU A 24 21.96 12.65 -15.01
N VAL A 25 22.67 13.77 -14.80
CA VAL A 25 23.22 14.13 -13.48
C VAL A 25 22.11 14.24 -12.43
N LEU A 26 20.99 14.88 -12.76
CA LEU A 26 19.87 15.05 -11.84
C LEU A 26 19.19 13.72 -11.48
N VAL A 27 19.00 12.82 -12.44
CA VAL A 27 18.46 11.48 -12.18
C VAL A 27 19.40 10.69 -11.26
N ARG A 28 20.71 10.71 -11.53
CA ARG A 28 21.71 10.05 -10.66
C ARG A 28 21.77 10.66 -9.27
N LEU A 29 21.54 11.97 -9.13
CA LEU A 29 21.46 12.63 -7.84
C LEU A 29 20.26 12.11 -7.04
N VAL A 30 19.07 12.06 -7.66
CA VAL A 30 17.86 11.49 -7.03
C VAL A 30 18.12 10.08 -6.54
N ASP A 31 18.72 9.25 -7.39
CA ASP A 31 19.03 7.85 -7.09
C ASP A 31 19.96 7.69 -5.89
N ARG A 32 21.01 8.51 -5.83
CA ARG A 32 22.02 8.45 -4.75
C ARG A 32 21.52 9.01 -3.42
N THR A 33 20.60 9.96 -3.43
CA THR A 33 20.16 10.64 -2.20
C THR A 33 18.86 10.09 -1.63
N ARG A 34 18.16 9.17 -2.31
CA ARG A 34 16.89 8.60 -1.80
C ARG A 34 17.02 7.89 -0.45
N SER A 35 18.19 7.29 -0.19
CA SER A 35 18.48 6.52 1.02
C SER A 35 19.24 7.33 2.08
N VAL A 36 19.57 8.59 1.77
CA VAL A 36 20.20 9.51 2.71
C VAL A 36 19.11 10.23 3.47
N HIS A 37 19.22 10.28 4.81
CA HIS A 37 18.40 11.17 5.62
C HIS A 37 18.77 12.63 5.31
N LEU A 38 18.02 13.24 4.39
CA LEU A 38 18.12 14.67 4.15
C LEU A 38 17.47 15.41 5.32
N LEU A 39 18.11 16.46 5.80
CA LEU A 39 17.46 17.41 6.70
C LEU A 39 16.24 18.02 5.99
N ALA A 40 15.26 18.51 6.75
CA ALA A 40 14.01 19.08 6.20
C ALA A 40 14.23 20.16 5.13
N THR A 41 15.37 20.87 5.19
CA THR A 41 15.77 21.88 4.18
C THR A 41 16.19 21.28 2.83
N GLY A 42 16.72 20.06 2.81
CA GLY A 42 17.10 19.33 1.59
C GLY A 42 16.00 18.41 1.05
N GLU A 43 15.09 17.95 1.91
CA GLU A 43 13.98 17.09 1.55
C GLU A 43 13.05 17.73 0.50
N ARG A 44 12.57 18.96 0.75
CA ARG A 44 11.60 19.60 -0.14
C ARG A 44 12.15 19.87 -1.54
N PRO A 45 13.35 20.44 -1.72
CA PRO A 45 13.96 20.57 -3.04
C PRO A 45 14.14 19.22 -3.76
N TRP A 46 14.43 18.14 -3.01
CA TRP A 46 14.55 16.80 -3.58
C TRP A 46 13.20 16.29 -4.09
N VAL A 47 12.13 16.43 -3.31
CA VAL A 47 10.75 16.08 -3.72
C VAL A 47 10.34 16.88 -4.96
N ASP A 48 10.57 18.20 -4.95
CA ASP A 48 10.22 19.07 -6.08
C ASP A 48 10.98 18.65 -7.36
N LEU A 49 12.25 18.27 -7.23
CA LEU A 49 13.07 17.74 -8.33
C LEU A 49 12.51 16.42 -8.88
N VAL A 50 12.15 15.47 -8.00
CA VAL A 50 11.55 14.18 -8.40
C VAL A 50 10.30 14.40 -9.23
N VAL A 51 9.38 15.23 -8.72
CA VAL A 51 8.10 15.52 -9.39
C VAL A 51 8.34 16.23 -10.72
N ALA A 52 9.26 17.21 -10.78
CA ALA A 52 9.58 17.91 -12.01
C ALA A 52 10.19 16.99 -13.07
N LEU A 53 11.08 16.08 -12.68
CA LEU A 53 11.68 15.11 -13.60
C LEU A 53 10.64 14.11 -14.15
N ALA A 54 9.75 13.61 -13.29
CA ALA A 54 8.66 12.74 -13.71
C ALA A 54 7.69 13.45 -14.68
N ALA A 55 7.31 14.69 -14.36
CA ALA A 55 6.48 15.53 -15.25
C ALA A 55 7.17 15.83 -16.60
N GLY A 56 8.51 15.89 -16.61
CA GLY A 56 9.33 15.97 -17.81
C GLY A 56 9.51 14.65 -18.57
N GLY A 57 8.77 13.59 -18.21
CA GLY A 57 8.76 12.29 -18.87
C GLY A 57 9.91 11.35 -18.49
N ARG A 58 10.69 11.65 -17.44
CA ARG A 58 11.80 10.80 -16.99
C ARG A 58 11.31 9.68 -16.08
N ARG A 59 10.86 8.57 -16.70
CA ARG A 59 10.31 7.40 -15.98
C ARG A 59 11.32 6.71 -15.07
N GLU A 60 12.62 6.88 -15.32
CA GLU A 60 13.70 6.30 -14.51
C GLU A 60 13.64 6.78 -13.04
N VAL A 61 13.16 8.00 -12.83
CA VAL A 61 12.98 8.57 -11.48
C VAL A 61 11.93 7.79 -10.68
N LEU A 62 10.87 7.29 -11.33
CA LEU A 62 9.87 6.46 -10.67
C LEU A 62 10.50 5.14 -10.18
N GLY A 63 11.44 4.59 -10.95
CA GLY A 63 12.27 3.45 -10.54
C GLY A 63 13.08 3.74 -9.27
N SER A 64 13.70 4.92 -9.19
CA SER A 64 14.42 5.34 -7.98
C SER A 64 13.50 5.47 -6.77
N ILE A 65 12.27 5.97 -6.95
CA ILE A 65 11.26 6.03 -5.88
C ILE A 65 10.82 4.64 -5.42
N ALA A 66 10.50 3.74 -6.35
CA ALA A 66 10.11 2.37 -6.04
C ALA A 66 11.21 1.59 -5.30
N ASN A 67 12.48 1.86 -5.61
CA ASN A 67 13.58 1.29 -4.85
C ASN A 67 13.66 1.84 -3.42
N GLY A 68 13.40 3.14 -3.22
CA GLY A 68 13.40 3.75 -1.89
C GLY A 68 12.32 3.22 -0.95
N VAL A 69 11.20 2.70 -1.49
CA VAL A 69 10.16 1.99 -0.70
C VAL A 69 10.74 0.70 -0.07
N GLY A 70 11.76 0.07 -0.64
CA GLY A 70 12.35 -1.15 -0.08
C GLY A 70 13.42 -0.92 1.00
N ASP A 71 13.90 0.32 1.16
CA ASP A 71 15.12 0.60 1.93
C ASP A 71 14.84 0.69 3.44
N ILE A 72 15.61 -0.04 4.24
CA ILE A 72 15.58 0.01 5.71
C ILE A 72 16.08 1.40 6.14
N GLY A 73 15.21 2.23 6.70
CA GLY A 73 15.49 3.66 6.96
C GLY A 73 14.59 4.62 6.19
N TYR A 74 13.47 4.11 5.65
CA TYR A 74 12.25 4.83 5.29
C TYR A 74 12.29 6.31 5.63
N SER A 75 12.53 7.11 4.61
CA SER A 75 12.60 8.55 4.73
C SER A 75 11.26 9.13 4.32
N HIS A 76 10.64 9.93 5.19
CA HIS A 76 9.45 10.73 4.89
C HIS A 76 9.51 11.45 3.53
N GLN A 77 10.71 11.69 3.00
CA GLN A 77 10.92 12.21 1.65
C GLN A 77 10.35 11.32 0.54
N VAL A 78 10.43 9.99 0.65
CA VAL A 78 9.86 9.05 -0.34
C VAL A 78 8.34 9.11 -0.30
N GLU A 79 7.73 9.12 0.89
CA GLU A 79 6.28 9.29 1.07
C GLU A 79 5.82 10.62 0.45
N ARG A 80 6.54 11.72 0.71
CA ARG A 80 6.22 13.03 0.13
C ARG A 80 6.43 13.10 -1.38
N ALA A 81 7.45 12.42 -1.91
CA ALA A 81 7.65 12.30 -3.34
C ALA A 81 6.50 11.54 -4.00
N ILE A 82 6.07 10.43 -3.41
CA ILE A 82 4.89 9.67 -3.85
C ILE A 82 3.66 10.59 -3.83
N GLU A 83 3.37 11.26 -2.71
CA GLU A 83 2.24 12.17 -2.62
C GLU A 83 2.33 13.35 -3.62
N GLY A 84 3.54 13.79 -3.95
CA GLY A 84 3.79 14.75 -5.04
C GLY A 84 3.41 14.20 -6.40
N LEU A 85 3.89 13.01 -6.76
CA LEU A 85 3.62 12.31 -8.01
C LEU A 85 2.12 12.01 -8.18
N LEU A 86 1.45 11.60 -7.10
CA LEU A 86 0.01 11.34 -7.07
C LEU A 86 -0.81 12.60 -7.35
N ARG A 87 -0.39 13.76 -6.83
CA ARG A 87 -1.04 15.05 -7.08
C ARG A 87 -0.84 15.55 -8.51
N THR A 88 0.25 15.17 -9.17
CA THR A 88 0.52 15.55 -10.56
C THR A 88 0.07 14.51 -11.58
N GLY A 89 -0.67 13.49 -11.16
CA GLY A 89 -1.33 12.54 -12.07
C GLY A 89 -0.49 11.34 -12.49
N HIS A 90 0.67 11.09 -11.87
CA HIS A 90 1.54 9.95 -12.20
C HIS A 90 1.16 8.64 -11.47
N VAL A 91 -0.13 8.45 -11.17
CA VAL A 91 -0.61 7.34 -10.34
C VAL A 91 -0.35 6.00 -11.04
N ASP A 92 -0.71 5.91 -12.33
CA ASP A 92 -0.61 4.68 -13.11
C ASP A 92 0.85 4.32 -13.44
N GLU A 93 1.69 5.30 -13.77
CA GLU A 93 3.10 5.05 -14.07
C GLU A 93 3.88 4.66 -12.82
N LEU A 94 3.55 5.24 -11.67
CA LEU A 94 4.12 4.82 -10.39
C LEU A 94 3.67 3.40 -10.04
N TRP A 95 2.40 3.07 -10.24
CA TRP A 95 1.89 1.71 -10.06
C TRP A 95 2.63 0.71 -10.96
N ASP A 96 2.84 0.99 -12.25
CA ASP A 96 3.56 0.08 -13.16
C ASP A 96 4.94 -0.32 -12.62
N VAL A 97 5.68 0.65 -12.07
CA VAL A 97 7.02 0.41 -11.52
C VAL A 97 6.96 -0.38 -10.21
N LEU A 98 6.04 -0.02 -9.31
CA LEU A 98 5.86 -0.72 -8.04
C LEU A 98 5.35 -2.15 -8.24
N ALA A 99 4.46 -2.35 -9.21
CA ALA A 99 3.91 -3.65 -9.58
C ALA A 99 4.97 -4.54 -10.25
N ALA A 100 5.86 -3.98 -11.08
CA ALA A 100 7.02 -4.72 -11.59
C ALA A 100 7.91 -5.20 -10.45
N LYS A 101 8.23 -4.32 -9.49
CA LYS A 101 9.01 -4.69 -8.30
C LYS A 101 8.32 -5.74 -7.43
N LEU A 102 7.00 -5.63 -7.28
CA LEU A 102 6.18 -6.61 -6.56
C LEU A 102 6.14 -7.99 -7.25
N ALA A 103 6.25 -8.03 -8.58
CA ALA A 103 6.38 -9.29 -9.33
C ALA A 103 7.74 -9.95 -9.11
N GLU A 104 8.80 -9.15 -9.00
CA GLU A 104 10.17 -9.61 -8.76
C GLU A 104 10.37 -10.09 -7.31
N ASP A 105 9.80 -9.36 -6.35
CA ASP A 105 9.90 -9.65 -4.93
C ASP A 105 8.54 -9.56 -4.21
N PRO A 106 7.85 -10.69 -3.96
CA PRO A 106 6.60 -10.69 -3.20
C PRO A 106 6.72 -10.19 -1.76
N ALA A 107 7.92 -10.16 -1.16
CA ALA A 107 8.13 -9.59 0.16
C ALA A 107 8.01 -8.06 0.15
N PHE A 108 8.20 -7.42 -1.01
CA PHE A 108 7.98 -5.98 -1.23
C PHE A 108 6.55 -5.53 -0.92
N ALA A 109 5.58 -6.46 -0.86
CA ALA A 109 4.22 -6.15 -0.44
C ALA A 109 4.14 -5.47 0.94
N ILE A 110 5.02 -5.83 1.88
CA ILE A 110 5.01 -5.27 3.24
C ILE A 110 5.39 -3.77 3.23
N PRO A 111 6.57 -3.37 2.72
CA PRO A 111 6.89 -1.95 2.64
C PRO A 111 5.92 -1.16 1.75
N LEU A 112 5.42 -1.77 0.66
CA LEU A 112 4.44 -1.12 -0.21
C LEU A 112 3.11 -0.86 0.54
N GLU A 113 2.62 -1.82 1.33
CA GLU A 113 1.41 -1.63 2.13
C GLU A 113 1.57 -0.49 3.13
N HIS A 114 2.73 -0.42 3.79
CA HIS A 114 3.05 0.67 4.69
C HIS A 114 2.95 2.03 3.98
N VAL A 115 3.61 2.19 2.83
CA VAL A 115 3.53 3.42 2.03
C VAL A 115 2.10 3.76 1.60
N MET A 116 1.35 2.75 1.16
CA MET A 116 -0.04 2.94 0.76
C MET A 116 -0.92 3.37 1.94
N SER A 117 -0.57 3.02 3.18
CA SER A 117 -1.25 3.47 4.39
C SER A 117 -0.90 4.91 4.80
N GLN A 118 0.29 5.39 4.44
CA GLN A 118 0.78 6.73 4.80
C GLN A 118 0.53 7.80 3.72
N THR A 119 0.00 7.41 2.57
CA THR A 119 -0.21 8.29 1.40
C THR A 119 -1.62 8.15 0.85
N SER A 120 -2.03 9.07 -0.04
CA SER A 120 -3.32 8.95 -0.75
C SER A 120 -3.32 7.89 -1.86
N PHE A 121 -2.32 6.99 -1.89
CA PHE A 121 -2.11 6.11 -3.04
C PHE A 121 -3.25 5.12 -3.24
N ARG A 122 -3.76 4.50 -2.16
CA ARG A 122 -4.90 3.56 -2.23
C ARG A 122 -6.16 4.25 -2.74
N GLU A 123 -6.38 5.50 -2.37
CA GLU A 123 -7.57 6.27 -2.76
C GLU A 123 -7.55 6.65 -4.24
N ARG A 124 -6.35 6.85 -4.80
CA ARG A 124 -6.16 7.31 -6.19
C ARG A 124 -5.97 6.17 -7.17
N LEU A 125 -5.44 5.03 -6.74
CA LEU A 125 -5.22 3.88 -7.59
C LEU A 125 -6.51 3.04 -7.69
N SER A 126 -7.05 2.91 -8.90
CA SER A 126 -8.29 2.16 -9.11
C SER A 126 -8.10 0.65 -8.91
N VAL A 127 -9.11 0.00 -8.35
CA VAL A 127 -9.15 -1.47 -8.20
C VAL A 127 -9.01 -2.15 -9.57
N ASP A 128 -9.69 -1.64 -10.59
CA ASP A 128 -9.63 -2.18 -11.95
C ASP A 128 -8.20 -2.20 -12.50
N ARG A 129 -7.39 -1.16 -12.22
CA ARG A 129 -6.00 -1.10 -12.65
C ARG A 129 -5.13 -2.17 -11.98
N ILE A 130 -5.33 -2.39 -10.68
CA ILE A 130 -4.63 -3.43 -9.92
C ILE A 130 -5.05 -4.80 -10.45
N MET A 131 -6.36 -5.03 -10.60
CA MET A 131 -6.92 -6.29 -11.07
C MET A 131 -6.52 -6.62 -12.51
N ALA A 132 -6.37 -5.60 -13.38
CA ALA A 132 -5.85 -5.79 -14.73
C ALA A 132 -4.40 -6.29 -14.72
N TRP A 133 -3.56 -5.81 -13.80
CA TRP A 133 -2.19 -6.31 -13.63
C TRP A 133 -2.14 -7.72 -13.02
N VAL A 134 -3.02 -8.00 -12.05
CA VAL A 134 -3.17 -9.35 -11.47
C VAL A 134 -3.55 -10.36 -12.53
N GLY A 135 -4.52 -10.02 -13.40
CA GLY A 135 -5.03 -10.93 -14.41
C GLY A 135 -5.53 -12.24 -13.76
N ARG A 136 -5.13 -13.40 -14.29
CA ARG A 136 -5.44 -14.72 -13.71
C ARG A 136 -4.26 -15.35 -12.97
N ASP A 137 -3.24 -14.55 -12.64
CA ASP A 137 -2.04 -15.03 -11.96
C ASP A 137 -2.28 -15.10 -10.44
N LEU A 138 -2.30 -16.32 -9.90
CA LEU A 138 -2.50 -16.57 -8.47
C LEU A 138 -1.39 -15.99 -7.60
N GLY A 139 -0.15 -15.96 -8.09
CA GLY A 139 0.99 -15.39 -7.37
C GLY A 139 0.84 -13.88 -7.23
N ARG A 140 0.49 -13.19 -8.33
CA ARG A 140 0.17 -11.76 -8.30
C ARG A 140 -1.03 -11.47 -7.41
N GLY A 141 -2.07 -12.29 -7.50
CA GLY A 141 -3.24 -12.19 -6.63
C GLY A 141 -2.87 -12.31 -5.15
N ALA A 142 -1.97 -13.24 -4.80
CA ALA A 142 -1.50 -13.43 -3.43
C ALA A 142 -0.63 -12.27 -2.94
N SER A 143 0.21 -11.69 -3.80
CA SER A 143 0.98 -10.47 -3.48
C SER A 143 0.07 -9.28 -3.22
N VAL A 144 -0.95 -9.08 -4.06
CA VAL A 144 -1.91 -7.98 -3.91
C VAL A 144 -2.86 -8.18 -2.74
N ALA A 145 -3.23 -9.42 -2.41
CA ALA A 145 -3.99 -9.75 -1.21
C ALA A 145 -3.34 -9.20 0.07
N ARG A 146 -2.00 -9.17 0.13
CA ARG A 146 -1.27 -8.59 1.28
C ARG A 146 -1.43 -7.08 1.40
N LEU A 147 -1.73 -6.40 0.29
CA LEU A 147 -2.00 -4.97 0.26
C LEU A 147 -3.43 -4.65 0.72
N THR A 148 -4.30 -5.63 0.93
CA THR A 148 -5.69 -5.36 1.37
C THR A 148 -5.76 -4.98 2.85
N SER A 149 -6.81 -4.23 3.22
CA SER A 149 -7.11 -3.84 4.62
C SER A 149 -8.52 -4.30 5.01
N PRO A 150 -8.71 -5.60 5.30
CA PRO A 150 -10.02 -6.15 5.65
C PRO A 150 -10.29 -6.00 7.16
N ASP A 151 -10.23 -4.78 7.68
CA ASP A 151 -10.45 -4.45 9.09
C ASP A 151 -11.74 -3.64 9.34
N ALA A 152 -12.33 -3.10 8.28
CA ALA A 152 -13.57 -2.34 8.32
C ALA A 152 -14.82 -3.22 8.15
N ARG A 153 -15.96 -2.71 8.63
CA ARG A 153 -17.27 -3.37 8.48
C ARG A 153 -17.67 -3.58 7.01
N THR A 154 -17.23 -2.70 6.12
CA THR A 154 -17.37 -2.90 4.66
C THR A 154 -16.11 -3.58 4.14
N LEU A 155 -16.27 -4.66 3.37
CA LEU A 155 -15.13 -5.38 2.81
C LEU A 155 -14.36 -4.47 1.84
N ASP A 156 -13.04 -4.46 1.98
CA ASP A 156 -12.13 -3.78 1.06
C ASP A 156 -12.45 -4.18 -0.40
N PRO A 157 -12.68 -3.22 -1.32
CA PRO A 157 -13.07 -3.53 -2.70
C PRO A 157 -12.07 -4.40 -3.46
N LEU A 158 -10.78 -4.30 -3.15
CA LEU A 158 -9.74 -5.11 -3.77
C LEU A 158 -9.77 -6.54 -3.21
N ALA A 159 -10.00 -6.70 -1.91
CA ALA A 159 -10.23 -8.02 -1.31
C ALA A 159 -11.46 -8.71 -1.92
N HIS A 160 -12.56 -7.96 -2.08
CA HIS A 160 -13.77 -8.45 -2.73
C HIS A 160 -13.47 -8.94 -4.16
N ALA A 161 -12.83 -8.10 -4.98
CA ALA A 161 -12.50 -8.44 -6.37
C ALA A 161 -11.58 -9.67 -6.49
N LEU A 162 -10.60 -9.82 -5.60
CA LEU A 162 -9.70 -10.99 -5.58
C LEU A 162 -10.44 -12.28 -5.23
N ILE A 163 -11.32 -12.25 -4.22
CA ILE A 163 -12.09 -13.43 -3.80
C ILE A 163 -13.11 -13.80 -4.87
N GLU A 164 -13.77 -12.82 -5.48
CA GLU A 164 -14.69 -13.05 -6.59
C GLU A 164 -13.97 -13.70 -7.79
N LEU A 165 -12.76 -13.24 -8.11
CA LEU A 165 -12.00 -13.74 -9.26
C LEU A 165 -11.42 -15.14 -9.03
N PHE A 166 -10.82 -15.40 -7.86
CA PHE A 166 -10.08 -16.63 -7.61
C PHE A 166 -10.86 -17.67 -6.79
N GLY A 167 -11.93 -17.26 -6.11
CA GLY A 167 -12.77 -18.11 -5.28
C GLY A 167 -12.37 -18.14 -3.81
N ALA A 168 -13.30 -18.61 -2.99
CA ALA A 168 -13.25 -18.60 -1.53
C ALA A 168 -12.11 -19.41 -0.90
N ASP A 169 -11.63 -20.44 -1.61
CA ASP A 169 -10.61 -21.38 -1.12
C ASP A 169 -9.20 -21.13 -1.70
N SER A 170 -9.09 -20.08 -2.53
CA SER A 170 -7.90 -19.72 -3.26
C SER A 170 -6.77 -19.20 -2.37
N TRP A 171 -5.55 -19.18 -2.90
CA TRP A 171 -4.40 -18.66 -2.18
C TRP A 171 -4.53 -17.16 -1.83
N PRO A 172 -5.02 -16.28 -2.73
CA PRO A 172 -5.36 -14.89 -2.38
C PRO A 172 -6.38 -14.79 -1.24
N ALA A 173 -7.45 -15.58 -1.27
CA ALA A 173 -8.46 -15.57 -0.20
C ALA A 173 -7.87 -15.97 1.17
N ARG A 174 -6.96 -16.95 1.21
CA ARG A 174 -6.23 -17.33 2.43
C ARG A 174 -5.31 -16.22 2.94
N ALA A 175 -4.63 -15.50 2.04
CA ALA A 175 -3.80 -14.37 2.41
C ALA A 175 -4.65 -13.21 3.00
N ILE A 176 -5.83 -12.95 2.44
CA ILE A 176 -6.79 -11.97 2.99
C ILE A 176 -7.27 -12.43 4.38
N THR A 177 -7.62 -13.71 4.55
CA THR A 177 -7.98 -14.27 5.88
C THR A 177 -6.88 -14.05 6.91
N ALA A 178 -5.61 -14.34 6.57
CA ALA A 178 -4.49 -14.12 7.47
C ALA A 178 -4.37 -12.65 7.87
N ARG A 179 -4.60 -11.72 6.93
CA ARG A 179 -4.60 -10.27 7.18
C ARG A 179 -5.73 -9.84 8.10
N SER A 180 -6.96 -10.32 7.92
CA SER A 180 -8.09 -10.02 8.82
C SER A 180 -7.82 -10.43 10.27
N GLY A 181 -7.03 -11.49 10.47
CA GLY A 181 -6.62 -11.96 11.81
C GLY A 181 -5.34 -11.33 12.34
N SER A 182 -4.73 -10.38 11.62
CA SER A 182 -3.47 -9.77 12.01
C SER A 182 -3.70 -8.49 12.82
N THR A 183 -2.99 -8.37 13.95
CA THR A 183 -2.97 -7.22 14.89
C THR A 183 -4.12 -7.17 15.91
N PRO A 184 -4.00 -7.87 17.05
CA PRO A 184 -4.81 -7.57 18.23
C PRO A 184 -4.55 -6.12 18.67
N GLY A 185 -5.62 -5.34 18.83
CA GLY A 185 -5.55 -3.97 19.34
C GLY A 185 -5.34 -3.91 20.86
N ILE A 186 -5.36 -2.69 21.41
CA ILE A 186 -5.16 -2.41 22.84
C ILE A 186 -6.24 -3.07 23.74
N ASP A 187 -7.41 -3.41 23.16
CA ASP A 187 -8.57 -3.93 23.89
C ASP A 187 -8.54 -5.45 24.18
N GLY A 188 -7.44 -6.15 23.86
CA GLY A 188 -7.28 -7.59 24.09
C GLY A 188 -7.71 -8.47 22.90
N SER A 189 -7.18 -9.69 22.85
CA SER A 189 -7.34 -10.64 21.74
C SER A 189 -8.79 -11.08 21.52
N ALA A 190 -9.51 -11.40 22.60
CA ALA A 190 -10.91 -11.84 22.52
C ALA A 190 -11.81 -10.79 21.82
N ARG A 191 -11.77 -9.54 22.29
CA ARG A 191 -12.54 -8.43 21.71
C ARG A 191 -12.15 -8.14 20.25
N PHE A 192 -10.88 -8.31 19.92
CA PHE A 192 -10.43 -8.18 18.54
C PHE A 192 -11.13 -9.21 17.64
N TYR A 193 -11.11 -10.50 18.01
CA TYR A 193 -11.75 -11.54 17.20
C TYR A 193 -13.27 -11.44 17.18
N GLU A 194 -13.93 -10.97 18.25
CA GLU A 194 -15.36 -10.67 18.24
C GLU A 194 -15.71 -9.65 17.15
N ARG A 195 -14.98 -8.52 17.11
CA ARG A 195 -15.18 -7.48 16.08
C ARG A 195 -14.92 -8.01 14.67
N GLN A 196 -13.89 -8.84 14.49
CA GLN A 196 -13.61 -9.44 13.19
C GLN A 196 -14.70 -10.43 12.77
N ALA A 197 -15.29 -11.18 13.71
CA ALA A 197 -16.43 -12.05 13.44
C ALA A 197 -17.69 -11.26 13.03
N GLU A 198 -17.94 -10.10 13.65
CA GLU A 198 -19.03 -9.20 13.28
C GLU A 198 -18.85 -8.62 11.87
N ASN A 199 -17.64 -8.15 11.56
CA ASN A 199 -17.29 -7.67 10.23
C ASN A 199 -17.49 -8.78 9.17
N ALA A 200 -16.94 -9.98 9.41
CA ALA A 200 -17.09 -11.11 8.51
C ALA A 200 -18.56 -11.55 8.34
N ALA A 201 -19.38 -11.46 9.39
CA ALA A 201 -20.82 -11.74 9.30
C ALA A 201 -21.57 -10.71 8.42
N GLU A 202 -21.12 -9.45 8.39
CA GLU A 202 -21.64 -8.45 7.46
C GLU A 202 -21.23 -8.78 6.01
N TRP A 203 -19.96 -9.13 5.78
CA TRP A 203 -19.47 -9.49 4.45
C TRP A 203 -20.15 -10.76 3.89
N ALA A 204 -20.57 -11.67 4.76
CA ALA A 204 -21.31 -12.88 4.40
C ALA A 204 -22.66 -12.60 3.71
N ARG A 205 -23.18 -11.35 3.82
CA ARG A 205 -24.40 -10.91 3.13
C ARG A 205 -24.15 -10.47 1.68
N SER A 206 -22.91 -10.53 1.19
CA SER A 206 -22.60 -10.22 -0.21
C SER A 206 -23.46 -11.06 -1.16
N SER A 207 -23.90 -10.45 -2.26
CA SER A 207 -24.59 -11.18 -3.33
C SER A 207 -23.65 -12.08 -4.12
N GLN A 208 -22.33 -11.91 -3.98
CA GLN A 208 -21.33 -12.75 -4.62
C GLN A 208 -21.11 -14.04 -3.84
N GLY A 209 -21.45 -15.18 -4.45
CA GLY A 209 -21.43 -16.48 -3.78
C GLY A 209 -20.07 -16.87 -3.19
N GLU A 210 -18.97 -16.54 -3.88
CA GLU A 210 -17.61 -16.79 -3.40
C GLU A 210 -17.27 -15.96 -2.16
N VAL A 211 -17.59 -14.66 -2.19
CA VAL A 211 -17.35 -13.74 -1.07
C VAL A 211 -18.20 -14.13 0.13
N ALA A 212 -19.49 -14.42 -0.09
CA ALA A 212 -20.41 -14.83 0.96
C ALA A 212 -19.95 -16.12 1.66
N ARG A 213 -19.51 -17.12 0.87
CA ARG A 213 -18.99 -18.39 1.37
C ARG A 213 -17.69 -18.22 2.15
N TRP A 214 -16.74 -17.46 1.62
CA TRP A 214 -15.49 -17.13 2.31
C TRP A 214 -15.77 -16.44 3.66
N ALA A 215 -16.57 -15.39 3.64
CA ALA A 215 -16.88 -14.58 4.81
C ALA A 215 -17.66 -15.36 5.89
N SER A 216 -18.58 -16.24 5.49
CA SER A 216 -19.32 -17.09 6.43
C SER A 216 -18.41 -18.03 7.22
N ARG A 217 -17.43 -18.65 6.55
CA ARG A 217 -16.43 -19.51 7.22
C ARG A 217 -15.51 -18.70 8.13
N LEU A 218 -15.07 -17.53 7.65
CA LEU A 218 -14.22 -16.64 8.41
C LEU A 218 -14.91 -16.13 9.70
N ALA A 219 -16.20 -15.81 9.61
CA ALA A 219 -17.00 -15.41 10.76
C ALA A 219 -17.10 -16.53 11.81
N ALA A 220 -17.29 -17.78 11.39
CA ALA A 220 -17.28 -18.92 12.31
C ALA A 220 -15.91 -19.09 12.99
N GLN A 221 -14.83 -19.07 12.20
CA GLN A 221 -13.45 -19.19 12.69
C GLN A 221 -13.11 -18.11 13.74
N PHE A 222 -13.51 -16.86 13.52
CA PHE A 222 -13.24 -15.79 14.48
C PHE A 222 -14.09 -15.86 15.75
N ARG A 223 -15.32 -16.40 15.70
CA ARG A 223 -16.09 -16.67 16.93
C ARG A 223 -15.43 -17.74 17.79
N GLU A 224 -15.02 -18.85 17.17
CA GLU A 224 -14.28 -19.91 17.85
C GLU A 224 -13.00 -19.37 18.48
N ARG A 225 -12.27 -18.50 17.76
CA ARG A 225 -11.05 -17.90 18.30
C ARG A 225 -11.34 -16.93 19.45
N ALA A 226 -12.38 -16.12 19.36
CA ALA A 226 -12.79 -15.23 20.44
C ALA A 226 -13.16 -15.99 21.72
N GLU A 227 -13.87 -17.12 21.58
CA GLU A 227 -14.22 -17.99 22.71
C GLU A 227 -12.96 -18.57 23.38
N ALA A 228 -12.04 -19.12 22.60
CA ALA A 228 -10.79 -19.68 23.11
C ALA A 228 -9.93 -18.65 23.89
N GLU A 229 -9.84 -17.41 23.38
CA GLU A 229 -9.06 -16.36 24.04
C GLU A 229 -9.73 -15.88 25.35
N ARG A 230 -11.07 -15.87 25.44
CA ARG A 230 -11.78 -15.57 26.69
C ARG A 230 -11.53 -16.64 27.76
N GLU A 231 -11.59 -17.90 27.38
CA GLU A 231 -11.31 -19.02 28.29
C GLU A 231 -9.86 -18.96 28.82
N GLU A 232 -8.90 -18.64 27.96
CA GLU A 232 -7.49 -18.45 28.35
C GLU A 232 -7.31 -17.28 29.32
N ASP A 233 -7.93 -16.13 29.04
CA ASP A 233 -7.90 -14.95 29.91
C ASP A 233 -8.49 -15.24 31.30
N GLU A 234 -9.61 -15.98 31.37
CA GLU A 234 -10.26 -16.38 32.62
C GLU A 234 -9.40 -17.34 33.44
N LEU A 235 -8.77 -18.33 32.79
CA LEU A 235 -7.84 -19.26 33.44
C LEU A 235 -6.63 -18.54 34.03
N MET A 236 -6.06 -17.59 33.30
CA MET A 236 -4.92 -16.80 33.76
C MET A 236 -5.28 -15.93 34.97
N GLN A 237 -6.50 -15.40 35.05
CA GLN A 237 -7.00 -14.63 36.20
C GLN A 237 -7.28 -15.48 37.45
N GLN A 238 -7.57 -16.77 37.29
CA GLN A 238 -7.80 -17.69 38.42
C GLN A 238 -6.49 -18.21 39.04
N ILE A 239 -5.39 -18.19 38.28
CA ILE A 239 -4.08 -18.70 38.69
C ILE A 239 -3.17 -17.59 39.25
N GLY A 240 -3.39 -16.33 38.86
CA GLY A 240 -2.65 -15.15 39.32
C GLY A 240 -3.20 -14.53 40.60
#